data_AF-A0A521LE12-F1
#
_entry.id   AF-A0A521LE12-F1
#
_cell.length_a   1.000
_cell.length_b   1.000
_cell.length_c   1.000
_cell.angle_alpha   90.00
_cell.angle_beta   90.00
_cell.angle_gamma   90.00
#
_symmetry.space_group_name_H-M   'P 1'
#
loop_
_entity.id
_entity.type
_entity.pdbx_description
1 polymer ?
#
loop_
_entity_poly.entity_id
_entity_poly.type
_entity_poly.pdbx_seq_one_letter_code
_entity_poly.pdbx_strand_id
1 'polypeptide(L)'
;MPLPPPVERQHLHTRRVTCQGFFREDGLWDIEGRITDEKSYEHANEWRGPLKPGDYVHDMSIRLTLDHKFTIVDVEAVTDKSPYRMCGNITPDFKKLIGLRIGGGFHRQVRARLGGVHGCTHIVELLGPVATTAFQTVSSKKASELNRAHRAKSGHAPKIGRA
;
A
#
# COMPACT_ATOMS: atom_id res chain seq x y z
N MET A 1 -0.47 0.37 -24.72
CA MET A 1 0.29 1.46 -24.09
C MET A 1 0.58 2.50 -25.16
N PRO A 2 0.16 3.77 -25.02
CA PRO A 2 0.32 4.79 -26.06
C PRO A 2 1.75 5.36 -26.08
N LEU A 3 2.74 4.49 -26.27
CA LEU A 3 4.13 4.87 -26.52
C LEU A 3 4.50 4.48 -27.96
N PRO A 4 5.53 5.09 -28.56
CA PRO A 4 6.05 4.65 -29.85
C PRO A 4 6.42 3.16 -29.85
N PRO A 5 6.43 2.49 -31.02
CA PRO A 5 6.86 1.11 -31.13
C PRO A 5 8.27 0.92 -30.54
N PRO A 6 8.49 -0.09 -29.69
CA PRO A 6 9.81 -0.39 -29.16
C PRO A 6 10.68 -1.10 -30.22
N VAL A 7 11.99 -1.14 -29.98
CA VAL A 7 12.89 -2.09 -30.66
C VAL A 7 12.62 -3.53 -30.20
N GLU A 8 13.12 -4.50 -30.96
CA GLU A 8 13.08 -5.93 -30.63
C GLU A 8 13.67 -6.19 -29.24
N ARG A 9 12.96 -7.00 -28.43
CA ARG A 9 13.31 -7.28 -27.03
C ARG A 9 12.61 -8.53 -26.51
N GLN A 10 13.17 -9.13 -25.47
CA GLN A 10 12.54 -10.23 -24.74
C GLN A 10 11.89 -9.72 -23.45
N HIS A 11 10.68 -10.20 -23.15
CA HIS A 11 10.04 -9.93 -21.88
C HIS A 11 10.66 -10.84 -20.82
N LEU A 12 11.20 -10.28 -19.73
CA LEU A 12 11.87 -11.04 -18.66
C LEU A 12 11.14 -10.98 -17.31
N HIS A 13 10.40 -9.90 -17.05
CA HIS A 13 9.89 -9.61 -15.72
C HIS A 13 8.65 -8.72 -15.79
N THR A 14 7.63 -9.08 -15.02
CA THR A 14 6.48 -8.20 -14.74
C THR A 14 6.46 -7.88 -13.26
N ARG A 15 6.38 -6.59 -12.95
CA ARG A 15 5.94 -6.09 -11.64
C ARG A 15 4.55 -5.50 -11.79
N ARG A 16 3.60 -5.87 -10.92
CA ARG A 16 2.29 -5.23 -10.82
C ARG A 16 2.16 -4.61 -9.45
N VAL A 17 1.72 -3.35 -9.43
CA VAL A 17 1.33 -2.64 -8.21
C VAL A 17 -0.13 -2.25 -8.37
N THR A 18 -0.95 -2.70 -7.43
CA THR A 18 -2.36 -2.32 -7.36
C THR A 18 -2.58 -1.62 -6.03
N CYS A 19 -3.24 -0.46 -6.07
CA CYS A 19 -3.63 0.27 -4.89
C CYS A 19 -5.11 0.62 -4.96
N GLN A 20 -5.82 0.36 -3.87
CA GLN A 20 -7.27 0.54 -3.77
C GLN A 20 -7.57 1.34 -2.50
N GLY A 21 -8.59 2.19 -2.57
CA GLY A 21 -9.00 3.02 -1.44
C GLY A 21 -10.48 2.83 -1.14
N PHE A 22 -10.79 2.68 0.14
CA PHE A 22 -12.11 2.36 0.64
C PHE A 22 -12.50 3.32 1.76
N PHE A 23 -13.77 3.70 1.80
CA PHE A 23 -14.35 4.38 2.96
C PHE A 23 -15.08 3.35 3.81
N ARG A 24 -14.80 3.33 5.11
CA ARG A 24 -15.35 2.37 6.07
C ARG A 24 -16.65 2.87 6.68
N GLU A 25 -17.45 1.93 7.19
CA GLU A 25 -18.71 2.26 7.87
C GLU A 25 -18.50 3.06 9.16
N ASP A 26 -17.35 2.88 9.81
CA ASP A 26 -16.93 3.60 11.02
C ASP A 26 -16.34 5.00 10.76
N GLY A 27 -16.34 5.45 9.49
CA GLY A 27 -15.89 6.79 9.13
C GLY A 27 -14.38 6.95 8.91
N LEU A 28 -13.62 5.85 8.94
CA LEU A 28 -12.20 5.81 8.57
C LEU A 28 -12.02 5.43 7.09
N TRP A 29 -10.77 5.40 6.62
CA TRP A 29 -10.42 4.93 5.28
C TRP A 29 -9.43 3.78 5.34
N ASP A 30 -9.60 2.77 4.50
CA ASP A 30 -8.57 1.76 4.25
C ASP A 30 -7.94 2.00 2.90
N ILE A 31 -6.61 2.00 2.84
CA ILE A 31 -5.85 2.03 1.61
C ILE A 31 -5.03 0.75 1.54
N GLU A 32 -5.34 -0.06 0.54
CA GLU A 32 -4.71 -1.35 0.30
C GLU A 32 -3.72 -1.21 -0.85
N GLY A 33 -2.50 -1.70 -0.64
CA GLY A 33 -1.50 -1.86 -1.68
C GLY A 33 -1.12 -3.33 -1.81
N ARG A 34 -0.99 -3.82 -3.04
CA ARG A 34 -0.42 -5.13 -3.35
C ARG A 34 0.66 -4.99 -4.40
N ILE A 35 1.78 -5.68 -4.20
CA ILE A 35 2.87 -5.80 -5.16
C ILE A 35 3.05 -7.26 -5.53
N THR A 36 3.09 -7.54 -6.83
CA THR A 36 3.48 -8.85 -7.35
C THR A 36 4.61 -8.74 -8.34
N ASP A 37 5.53 -9.70 -8.28
CA ASP A 37 6.67 -9.82 -9.18
C ASP A 37 6.69 -11.23 -9.78
N GLU A 38 6.72 -11.34 -11.11
CA GLU A 38 6.82 -12.61 -11.84
C GLU A 38 7.96 -12.54 -12.87
N LYS A 39 8.51 -13.70 -13.21
CA LYS A 39 9.45 -13.84 -14.32
C LYS A 39 8.80 -14.67 -15.43
N SER A 40 9.09 -14.33 -16.67
CA SER A 40 8.58 -15.03 -17.87
C SER A 40 9.35 -16.31 -18.20
N TYR A 41 10.35 -16.65 -17.39
CA TYR A 41 11.24 -17.79 -17.54
C TYR A 41 11.38 -18.53 -16.21
N GLU A 42 11.76 -19.80 -16.29
CA GLU A 42 12.07 -20.59 -15.11
C GLU A 42 13.33 -20.06 -14.41
N HIS A 43 13.27 -19.86 -13.10
CA HIS A 43 14.45 -19.44 -12.34
C HIS A 43 14.57 -20.18 -11.01
N ALA A 44 15.81 -20.43 -10.62
CA ALA A 44 16.12 -21.04 -9.35
C ALA A 44 15.71 -20.12 -8.20
N ASN A 45 15.09 -20.72 -7.19
CA ASN A 45 14.87 -20.10 -5.89
C ASN A 45 15.27 -21.10 -4.81
N GLU A 46 16.26 -20.76 -3.99
CA GLU A 46 16.84 -21.68 -3.02
C GLU A 46 15.84 -22.09 -1.93
N TRP A 47 14.95 -21.19 -1.53
CA TRP A 47 14.02 -21.41 -0.42
C TRP A 47 12.77 -22.18 -0.83
N ARG A 48 12.21 -21.90 -2.02
CA ARG A 48 10.93 -22.45 -2.49
C ARG A 48 11.08 -23.50 -3.59
N GLY A 49 12.30 -23.75 -4.06
CA GLY A 49 12.55 -24.52 -5.28
C GLY A 49 12.29 -23.69 -6.55
N PRO A 50 12.57 -24.25 -7.74
CA PRO A 50 12.43 -23.54 -9.02
C PRO A 50 11.04 -22.92 -9.20
N LEU A 51 11.00 -21.69 -9.69
CA LEU A 51 9.77 -20.95 -9.98
C LEU A 51 9.57 -20.91 -11.49
N LYS A 52 8.35 -21.25 -11.94
CA LYS A 52 7.97 -21.30 -13.35
C LYS A 52 7.26 -20.00 -13.78
N PRO A 53 7.13 -19.74 -15.10
CA PRO A 53 6.28 -18.66 -15.57
C PRO A 53 4.86 -18.76 -14.99
N GLY A 54 4.38 -17.66 -14.41
CA GLY A 54 3.12 -17.61 -13.67
C GLY A 54 3.27 -17.69 -12.14
N ASP A 55 4.42 -18.14 -11.62
CA ASP A 55 4.71 -18.10 -10.19
C ASP A 55 5.23 -16.72 -9.76
N TYR A 56 4.68 -16.21 -8.65
CA TYR A 56 5.18 -14.98 -8.05
C TYR A 56 6.47 -15.20 -7.25
N VAL A 57 7.48 -14.40 -7.60
CA VAL A 57 8.69 -14.17 -6.80
C VAL A 57 8.29 -13.44 -5.51
N HIS A 58 7.55 -12.34 -5.67
CA HIS A 58 6.98 -11.57 -4.56
C HIS A 58 5.47 -11.49 -4.73
N ASP A 59 4.75 -11.70 -3.64
CA ASP A 59 3.32 -11.40 -3.50
C ASP A 59 3.13 -10.89 -2.08
N MET A 60 2.98 -9.57 -1.96
CA MET A 60 2.98 -8.87 -0.68
C MET A 60 1.90 -7.82 -0.68
N SER A 61 1.24 -7.67 0.46
CA SER A 61 0.14 -6.73 0.64
C SER A 61 0.33 -5.91 1.91
N ILE A 62 -0.16 -4.67 1.88
CA ILE A 62 -0.25 -3.78 3.03
C ILE A 62 -1.60 -3.05 3.01
N ARG A 63 -2.24 -2.93 4.17
CA ARG A 63 -3.42 -2.10 4.40
C ARG A 63 -3.07 -1.04 5.43
N LEU A 64 -3.32 0.23 5.10
CA LEU A 64 -3.28 1.34 6.05
C LEU A 64 -4.69 1.79 6.37
N THR A 65 -5.04 1.88 7.65
CA THR A 65 -6.25 2.56 8.09
C THR A 65 -5.93 4.00 8.47
N LEU A 66 -6.68 4.95 7.92
CA LEU A 66 -6.43 6.38 8.06
C LEU A 66 -7.60 7.09 8.75
N ASP A 67 -7.27 8.09 9.57
CA ASP A 67 -8.23 9.07 10.07
C ASP A 67 -8.43 10.25 9.10
N HIS A 68 -9.32 11.17 9.46
CA HIS A 68 -9.64 12.39 8.70
C HIS A 68 -8.46 13.38 8.57
N LYS A 69 -7.37 13.18 9.30
CA LYS A 69 -6.14 13.97 9.25
C LYS A 69 -5.04 13.26 8.46
N PHE A 70 -5.34 12.17 7.75
CA PHE A 70 -4.35 11.32 7.09
C PHE A 70 -3.37 10.66 8.07
N THR A 71 -3.74 10.55 9.35
CA THR A 71 -2.95 9.82 10.35
C THR A 71 -3.25 8.33 10.21
N ILE A 72 -2.19 7.53 10.15
CA ILE A 72 -2.28 6.08 10.19
C ILE A 72 -2.69 5.66 11.59
N VAL A 73 -3.87 5.04 11.72
CA VAL A 73 -4.39 4.52 13.00
C VAL A 73 -4.22 3.02 13.12
N ASP A 74 -4.12 2.30 12.00
CA ASP A 74 -3.77 0.89 11.97
C ASP A 74 -3.04 0.49 10.68
N VAL A 75 -2.31 -0.63 10.74
CA VAL A 75 -1.52 -1.19 9.64
C VAL A 75 -1.56 -2.71 9.65
N GLU A 76 -1.89 -3.33 8.54
CA GLU A 76 -1.69 -4.78 8.34
C GLU A 76 -0.74 -5.00 7.17
N ALA A 77 0.20 -5.94 7.30
CA ALA A 77 1.10 -6.30 6.23
C ALA A 77 1.27 -7.82 6.17
N VAL A 78 1.28 -8.37 4.96
CA VAL A 78 1.41 -9.81 4.69
C VAL A 78 2.38 -10.03 3.54
N THR A 79 3.14 -11.12 3.62
CA THR A 79 3.98 -11.63 2.54
C THR A 79 3.56 -13.06 2.26
N ASP A 80 2.77 -13.26 1.20
CA ASP A 80 2.28 -14.57 0.77
C ASP A 80 3.36 -15.34 0.01
N LYS A 81 4.10 -14.64 -0.85
CA LYS A 81 5.20 -15.19 -1.65
C LYS A 81 6.42 -14.29 -1.53
N SER A 82 7.57 -14.89 -1.25
CA SER A 82 8.87 -14.20 -1.25
C SER A 82 9.99 -15.18 -1.59
N PRO A 83 11.15 -14.69 -2.05
CA PRO A 83 12.29 -15.53 -2.33
C PRO A 83 13.08 -15.92 -1.07
N TYR A 84 12.87 -15.23 0.06
CA TYR A 84 13.62 -15.43 1.31
C TYR A 84 12.68 -15.52 2.50
N ARG A 85 12.94 -16.45 3.42
CA ARG A 85 12.15 -16.62 4.66
C ARG A 85 12.06 -15.35 5.50
N MET A 86 13.13 -14.54 5.53
CA MET A 86 13.19 -13.29 6.31
C MET A 86 12.14 -12.25 5.91
N CYS A 87 11.65 -12.28 4.65
CA CYS A 87 10.66 -11.31 4.17
C CYS A 87 9.32 -11.43 4.92
N GLY A 88 8.94 -12.63 5.37
CA GLY A 88 7.73 -12.82 6.17
C GLY A 88 7.88 -12.33 7.61
N ASN A 89 9.07 -12.47 8.20
CA ASN A 89 9.30 -12.14 9.61
C ASN A 89 9.23 -10.65 9.93
N ILE A 90 9.39 -9.78 8.91
CA ILE A 90 9.45 -8.33 9.10
C ILE A 90 8.07 -7.65 8.99
N THR A 91 7.01 -8.38 8.61
CA THR A 91 5.68 -7.78 8.47
C THR A 91 5.14 -7.14 9.76
N PRO A 92 5.40 -7.65 10.99
CA PRO A 92 4.93 -7.00 12.21
C PRO A 92 5.55 -5.61 12.44
N ASP A 93 6.76 -5.36 11.93
CA ASP A 93 7.45 -4.08 12.10
C ASP A 93 6.70 -2.91 11.43
N PHE A 94 5.86 -3.17 10.44
CA PHE A 94 5.06 -2.14 9.78
C PHE A 94 4.06 -1.44 10.72
N LYS A 95 3.74 -2.03 11.89
CA LYS A 95 2.98 -1.34 12.95
C LYS A 95 3.69 -0.08 13.47
N LYS A 96 5.01 0.07 13.28
CA LYS A 96 5.77 1.29 13.61
C LYS A 96 5.31 2.53 12.82
N LEU A 97 4.51 2.35 11.76
CA LEU A 97 3.91 3.44 10.99
C LEU A 97 2.68 4.05 11.66
N ILE A 98 2.06 3.37 12.63
CA ILE A 98 0.92 3.91 13.38
C ILE A 98 1.32 5.23 14.05
N GLY A 99 0.45 6.23 13.94
CA GLY A 99 0.67 7.60 14.39
C GLY A 99 1.38 8.50 13.37
N LEU A 100 1.92 7.94 12.27
CA LEU A 100 2.45 8.77 11.19
C LEU A 100 1.33 9.39 10.37
N ARG A 101 1.56 10.62 9.92
CA ARG A 101 0.70 11.29 8.96
C ARG A 101 1.22 11.10 7.54
N ILE A 102 0.34 10.71 6.62
CA ILE A 102 0.60 10.75 5.17
C ILE A 102 0.57 12.23 4.74
N GLY A 103 1.71 12.75 4.32
CA GLY A 103 1.95 14.18 4.17
C GLY A 103 3.39 14.52 3.85
N GLY A 104 3.73 15.81 3.99
CA GLY A 104 5.11 16.28 3.84
C GLY A 104 6.08 15.49 4.73
N GLY A 105 7.15 14.97 4.13
CA GLY A 105 8.16 14.19 4.84
C GLY A 105 7.79 12.73 5.15
N PHE A 106 6.62 12.23 4.70
CA PHE A 106 6.19 10.85 4.95
C PHE A 106 7.25 9.81 4.54
N HIS A 107 7.78 9.87 3.32
CA HIS A 107 8.79 8.91 2.86
C HIS A 107 10.07 8.93 3.69
N ARG A 108 10.50 10.10 4.17
CA ARG A 108 11.66 10.20 5.08
C ARG A 108 11.37 9.50 6.41
N GLN A 109 10.18 9.70 6.96
CA GLN A 109 9.76 9.10 8.22
C GLN A 109 9.56 7.58 8.14
N VAL A 110 9.05 7.09 7.01
CA VAL A 110 8.97 5.65 6.69
C VAL A 110 10.37 5.05 6.66
N ARG A 111 11.30 5.62 5.88
CA ARG A 111 12.68 5.12 5.78
C ARG A 111 13.41 5.15 7.13
N ALA A 112 13.15 6.15 7.97
CA ALA A 112 13.75 6.22 9.30
C ALA A 112 13.30 5.09 10.25
N ARG A 113 12.11 4.51 10.02
CA ARG A 113 11.54 3.45 10.88
C ARG A 113 11.72 2.04 10.32
N LEU A 114 11.66 1.92 9.00
CA LEU A 114 11.59 0.66 8.27
C LEU A 114 12.70 0.50 7.20
N GLY A 115 13.63 1.45 7.11
CA GLY A 115 14.76 1.33 6.19
C GLY A 115 15.77 0.27 6.62
N GLY A 116 16.59 -0.18 5.67
CA GLY A 116 17.63 -1.17 5.93
C GLY A 116 17.04 -2.55 6.25
N VAL A 117 17.47 -3.14 7.35
CA VAL A 117 17.06 -4.49 7.77
C VAL A 117 15.70 -4.53 8.49
N HIS A 118 15.10 -3.38 8.75
CA HIS A 118 13.87 -3.23 9.55
C HIS A 118 12.58 -3.24 8.72
N GLY A 119 12.69 -3.40 7.40
CA GLY A 119 11.55 -3.51 6.50
C GLY A 119 11.97 -4.23 5.21
N CYS A 120 11.05 -4.94 4.57
CA CYS A 120 11.33 -5.44 3.24
C CYS A 120 11.26 -4.27 2.24
N THR A 121 12.28 -4.14 1.39
CA THR A 121 12.37 -3.05 0.40
C THR A 121 11.09 -2.91 -0.41
N HIS A 122 10.46 -4.02 -0.79
CA HIS A 122 9.26 -4.05 -1.61
C HIS A 122 8.05 -3.35 -0.97
N ILE A 123 7.70 -3.67 0.28
CA ILE A 123 6.56 -3.00 0.94
C ILE A 123 6.93 -1.55 1.28
N VAL A 124 8.19 -1.25 1.61
CA VAL A 124 8.65 0.13 1.84
C VAL A 124 8.51 0.98 0.57
N GLU A 125 8.85 0.45 -0.61
CA GLU A 125 8.65 1.11 -1.90
C GLU A 125 7.15 1.25 -2.25
N LEU A 126 6.34 0.23 -1.95
CA LEU A 126 4.88 0.21 -2.16
C LEU A 126 4.16 1.33 -1.40
N LEU A 127 4.72 1.81 -0.28
CA LEU A 127 4.18 2.94 0.47
C LEU A 127 4.16 4.27 -0.33
N GLY A 128 4.95 4.38 -1.40
CA GLY A 128 4.87 5.47 -2.39
C GLY A 128 3.50 5.53 -3.07
N PRO A 129 3.19 4.56 -3.93
CA PRO A 129 1.87 4.43 -4.57
C PRO A 129 0.71 4.46 -3.57
N VAL A 130 0.81 3.76 -2.44
CA VAL A 130 -0.23 3.75 -1.39
C VAL A 130 -0.51 5.16 -0.85
N ALA A 131 0.54 5.96 -0.59
CA ALA A 131 0.35 7.34 -0.13
C ALA A 131 -0.35 8.21 -1.18
N THR A 132 0.01 8.07 -2.45
CA THR A 132 -0.65 8.80 -3.55
C THR A 132 -2.12 8.38 -3.68
N THR A 133 -2.41 7.08 -3.62
CA THR A 133 -3.79 6.56 -3.61
C THR A 133 -4.57 7.10 -2.42
N ALA A 134 -3.98 7.15 -1.23
CA ALA A 134 -4.61 7.75 -0.05
C ALA A 134 -5.07 9.19 -0.31
N PHE A 135 -4.19 10.03 -0.87
CA PHE A 135 -4.55 11.41 -1.21
C PHE A 135 -5.72 11.48 -2.20
N GLN A 136 -5.65 10.72 -3.29
CA GLN A 136 -6.70 10.75 -4.32
C GLN A 136 -8.04 10.20 -3.80
N THR A 137 -8.03 9.18 -2.95
CA THR A 137 -9.22 8.61 -2.33
C THR A 137 -9.86 9.58 -1.35
N VAL A 138 -9.11 10.02 -0.34
CA VAL A 138 -9.64 10.80 0.79
C VAL A 138 -10.04 12.22 0.35
N SER A 139 -9.32 12.83 -0.60
CA SER A 139 -9.62 14.17 -1.11
C SER A 139 -10.73 14.20 -2.17
N SER A 140 -11.32 13.06 -2.54
CA SER A 140 -12.39 13.00 -3.53
C SER A 140 -13.71 13.61 -3.01
N LYS A 141 -14.51 14.19 -3.93
CA LYS A 141 -15.87 14.66 -3.61
C LYS A 141 -16.72 13.54 -3.00
N LYS A 142 -16.59 12.32 -3.54
CA LYS A 142 -17.33 11.15 -3.05
C LYS A 142 -16.96 10.81 -1.60
N ALA A 143 -15.68 10.85 -1.23
CA ALA A 143 -15.25 10.65 0.16
C ALA A 143 -15.83 11.72 1.10
N SER A 144 -15.86 12.99 0.66
CA SER A 144 -16.48 14.07 1.44
C SER A 144 -17.98 13.83 1.68
N GLU A 145 -18.73 13.41 0.65
CA GLU A 145 -20.16 13.08 0.76
C GLU A 145 -20.41 11.93 1.75
N LEU A 146 -19.62 10.85 1.62
CA LEU A 146 -19.71 9.68 2.50
C LEU A 146 -19.40 10.03 3.96
N ASN A 147 -18.35 10.82 4.20
CA ASN A 147 -17.99 11.28 5.54
C ASN A 147 -19.08 12.18 6.14
N ARG A 148 -19.69 13.09 5.36
CA ARG A 148 -20.83 13.90 5.81
C ARG A 148 -22.03 13.02 6.17
N ALA A 149 -22.34 12.01 5.35
CA ALA A 149 -23.43 11.08 5.60
C ALA A 149 -23.19 10.25 6.87
N HIS A 150 -21.96 9.76 7.08
CA HIS A 150 -21.56 9.07 8.31
C HIS A 150 -21.77 9.96 9.53
N ARG A 151 -21.24 11.19 9.53
CA ARG A 151 -21.39 12.15 10.65
C ARG A 151 -22.84 12.46 11.01
N ALA A 152 -23.71 12.58 10.01
CA ALA A 152 -25.14 12.79 10.23
C ALA A 152 -25.81 11.59 10.91
N LYS A 153 -25.41 10.36 10.57
CA LYS A 153 -25.88 9.13 11.22
C LYS A 153 -25.34 8.97 12.65
N SER A 154 -24.08 9.35 12.88
CA SER A 154 -23.39 9.18 14.17
C SER A 154 -23.72 10.26 15.22
N GLY A 155 -24.76 11.06 15.01
CA GLY A 155 -25.16 12.15 15.93
C GLY A 155 -24.18 13.33 16.02
N HIS A 156 -23.08 13.30 15.26
CA HIS A 156 -22.07 14.35 15.20
C HIS A 156 -22.39 15.32 14.06
N ALA A 157 -23.50 16.05 14.18
CA ALA A 157 -23.85 17.07 13.20
C ALA A 157 -22.70 18.10 13.07
N PRO A 158 -22.30 18.50 11.85
CA PRO A 158 -21.37 19.60 11.71
C PRO A 158 -22.01 20.84 12.33
N LYS A 159 -21.33 21.50 13.28
CA LYS A 159 -21.68 22.87 13.65
C LYS A 159 -21.49 23.70 12.38
N ILE A 160 -22.59 24.06 11.73
CA ILE A 160 -22.58 25.05 10.65
C ILE A 160 -22.10 26.33 11.31
N GLY A 161 -20.84 26.68 11.07
CA GLY A 161 -20.32 28.00 11.43
C GLY A 161 -21.15 29.02 10.67
N ARG A 162 -22.05 29.72 11.37
CA ARG A 162 -22.63 30.95 10.87
C ARG A 162 -21.51 31.99 10.85
N ALA A 163 -21.14 32.44 9.66
CA ALA A 163 -20.66 33.80 9.46
C ALA A 163 -21.90 34.69 9.24
#